data_AF-A0A0M3AHK6-F1
#
_entry.id   AF-A0A0M3AHK6-F1
#
_cell.length_a   1.000
_cell.length_b   1.000
_cell.length_c   1.000
_cell.angle_alpha   90.00
_cell.angle_beta   90.00
_cell.angle_gamma   90.00
#
_symmetry.space_group_name_H-M   'P 1'
#
loop_
_entity.id
_entity.type
_entity.pdbx_description
1 polymer ?
#
loop_
_entity_poly.entity_id
_entity_poly.type
_entity_poly.pdbx_seq_one_letter_code
_entity_poly.pdbx_strand_id
1 'polypeptide(L)'
;MPDSVTPDRLTATGMAGAALVFSGYAASNLSAWWLLLAIGGYGLQWFGDSMDGSLARYRRIERPSYGYFIDHSCDGLATLLILTGIGLSPFVAMDVALLALAGYLLLSIHAFLSARVLGEFKLSYLQAGPTELRLMLIGLTIMMMVLGTGRGYFGAWSGFDLFVATAGIILIMLFIIQTLVTGKRLAKSEAAARTGV
;
A
#
# COMPACT_ATOMS: atom_id res chain seq x y z
N MET A 1 -25.34 4.52 11.41
CA MET A 1 -24.97 3.14 11.04
C MET A 1 -25.47 2.17 12.10
N PRO A 2 -25.97 0.98 11.73
CA PRO A 2 -26.44 -0.03 12.70
C PRO A 2 -25.34 -0.46 13.68
N ASP A 3 -25.71 -0.88 14.89
CA ASP A 3 -24.76 -1.32 15.92
C ASP A 3 -24.01 -2.61 15.55
N SER A 4 -24.51 -3.36 14.56
CA SER A 4 -23.89 -4.57 14.03
C SER A 4 -22.65 -4.33 13.16
N VAL A 5 -22.39 -3.08 12.76
CA VAL A 5 -21.17 -2.70 12.03
C VAL A 5 -20.09 -2.36 13.05
N THR A 6 -19.10 -3.23 13.20
CA THR A 6 -17.94 -3.04 14.07
C THR A 6 -16.69 -2.73 13.24
N PRO A 7 -15.68 -2.05 13.80
CA PRO A 7 -14.41 -1.82 13.13
C PRO A 7 -13.80 -3.11 12.55
N ASP A 8 -13.78 -4.20 13.31
CA ASP A 8 -13.24 -5.49 12.85
C ASP A 8 -13.97 -6.06 11.61
N ARG A 9 -15.30 -5.84 11.50
CA ARG A 9 -16.07 -6.24 10.32
C ARG A 9 -15.77 -5.35 9.12
N LEU A 10 -15.48 -4.07 9.35
CA LEU A 10 -15.06 -3.14 8.30
C LEU A 10 -13.65 -3.48 7.79
N THR A 11 -12.72 -3.81 8.67
CA THR A 11 -11.40 -4.32 8.28
C THR A 11 -11.51 -5.63 7.49
N ALA A 12 -12.36 -6.58 7.92
CA ALA A 12 -12.63 -7.80 7.15
C ALA A 12 -13.24 -7.50 5.76
N THR A 13 -14.11 -6.50 5.67
CA THR A 13 -14.66 -6.00 4.40
C THR A 13 -13.57 -5.41 3.51
N GLY A 14 -12.64 -4.66 4.11
CA GLY A 14 -11.45 -4.13 3.46
C GLY A 14 -10.61 -5.24 2.83
N MET A 15 -10.34 -6.29 3.61
CA MET A 15 -9.59 -7.47 3.16
C MET A 15 -10.31 -8.27 2.08
N ALA A 16 -11.64 -8.38 2.16
CA ALA A 16 -12.44 -8.96 1.09
C ALA A 16 -12.30 -8.13 -0.20
N GLY A 17 -12.28 -6.80 -0.09
CA GLY A 17 -11.96 -5.89 -1.20
C GLY A 17 -10.59 -6.18 -1.82
N ALA A 18 -9.54 -6.33 -1.01
CA ALA A 18 -8.20 -6.67 -1.49
C ALA A 18 -8.16 -8.04 -2.21
N ALA A 19 -8.88 -9.04 -1.69
CA ALA A 19 -9.04 -10.33 -2.35
C ALA A 19 -9.77 -10.20 -3.70
N LEU A 20 -10.81 -9.37 -3.80
CA LEU A 20 -11.48 -9.09 -5.08
C LEU A 20 -10.55 -8.40 -6.08
N VAL A 21 -9.69 -7.48 -5.61
CA VAL A 21 -8.65 -6.86 -6.45
C VAL A 21 -7.71 -7.91 -7.01
N PHE A 22 -7.16 -8.77 -6.15
CA PHE A 22 -6.29 -9.87 -6.56
C PHE A 22 -6.97 -10.78 -7.58
N SER A 23 -8.20 -11.23 -7.29
CA SER A 23 -8.96 -12.10 -8.19
C SER A 23 -9.28 -11.42 -9.52
N GLY A 24 -9.61 -10.13 -9.53
CA GLY A 24 -9.87 -9.37 -10.74
C GLY A 24 -8.64 -9.27 -11.65
N TYR A 25 -7.47 -8.96 -11.08
CA TYR A 25 -6.23 -8.95 -11.86
C TYR A 25 -5.80 -10.35 -12.32
N ALA A 26 -5.89 -11.37 -11.47
CA ALA A 26 -5.55 -12.73 -11.86
C ALA A 26 -6.49 -13.25 -12.99
N ALA A 27 -7.80 -12.98 -12.88
CA ALA A 27 -8.78 -13.35 -13.89
C ALA A 27 -8.68 -12.51 -15.16
N SER A 28 -7.96 -11.38 -15.15
CA SER A 28 -7.75 -10.55 -16.36
C SER A 28 -6.98 -11.28 -17.48
N ASN A 29 -6.30 -12.38 -17.15
CA ASN A 29 -5.75 -13.31 -18.15
C ASN A 29 -6.82 -13.96 -19.05
N LEU A 30 -8.06 -14.10 -18.56
CA LEU A 30 -9.19 -14.63 -19.33
C LEU A 30 -9.86 -13.54 -20.17
N SER A 31 -9.99 -12.33 -19.60
CA SER A 31 -10.58 -11.18 -20.28
C SER A 31 -10.27 -9.89 -19.52
N ALA A 32 -9.95 -8.80 -20.22
CA ALA A 32 -9.72 -7.49 -19.60
C ALA A 32 -10.94 -6.97 -18.80
N TRP A 33 -12.16 -7.47 -19.06
CA TRP A 33 -13.36 -7.08 -18.30
C TRP A 33 -13.31 -7.46 -16.82
N TRP A 34 -12.49 -8.45 -16.44
CA TRP A 34 -12.27 -8.78 -15.02
C TRP A 34 -11.57 -7.65 -14.25
N LEU A 35 -10.95 -6.68 -14.93
CA LEU A 35 -10.43 -5.48 -14.29
C LEU A 35 -11.55 -4.61 -13.68
N LEU A 36 -12.80 -4.72 -14.14
CA LEU A 36 -13.94 -4.10 -13.45
C LEU A 36 -14.15 -4.67 -12.05
N LEU A 37 -13.90 -5.97 -11.85
CA LEU A 37 -13.93 -6.60 -10.53
C LEU A 37 -12.84 -6.01 -9.65
N ALA A 38 -11.64 -5.76 -10.21
CA ALA A 38 -10.56 -5.12 -9.48
C ALA A 38 -10.91 -3.68 -9.08
N ILE A 39 -11.51 -2.89 -9.98
CA ILE A 39 -11.98 -1.53 -9.68
C ILE A 39 -13.05 -1.55 -8.56
N GLY A 40 -14.02 -2.46 -8.64
CA GLY A 40 -15.00 -2.66 -7.58
C GLY A 40 -14.37 -3.08 -6.25
N GLY A 41 -13.37 -3.96 -6.31
CA GLY A 41 -12.56 -4.38 -5.17
C GLY A 41 -11.83 -3.22 -4.50
N TYR A 42 -11.21 -2.31 -5.26
CA TYR A 42 -10.60 -1.10 -4.72
C TYR A 42 -11.62 -0.20 -4.00
N GLY A 43 -12.83 -0.08 -4.56
CA GLY A 43 -13.92 0.64 -3.90
C GLY A 43 -14.31 0.01 -2.56
N LEU A 44 -14.48 -1.31 -2.52
CA LEU A 44 -14.82 -2.04 -1.30
C LEU A 44 -13.70 -1.95 -0.25
N GLN A 45 -12.46 -2.09 -0.71
CA GLN A 45 -11.28 -1.98 0.14
C GLN A 45 -11.17 -0.58 0.76
N TRP A 46 -11.34 0.45 -0.06
CA TRP A 46 -11.34 1.84 0.39
C TRP A 46 -12.45 2.14 1.39
N PHE A 47 -13.61 1.57 1.16
CA PHE A 47 -14.73 1.71 2.07
C PHE A 47 -14.42 1.11 3.44
N GLY A 48 -13.86 -0.11 3.51
CA GLY A 48 -13.49 -0.75 4.78
C GLY A 48 -12.47 0.07 5.57
N ASP A 49 -11.39 0.44 4.92
CA ASP A 49 -10.22 1.18 5.44
C ASP A 49 -10.54 2.63 5.83
N SER A 50 -11.39 3.35 5.07
CA SER A 50 -11.73 4.74 5.41
C SER A 50 -12.77 4.83 6.54
N MET A 51 -13.61 3.79 6.68
CA MET A 51 -14.73 3.80 7.61
C MET A 51 -14.38 3.24 8.99
N ASP A 52 -13.42 2.33 9.12
CA ASP A 52 -13.12 1.69 10.40
C ASP A 52 -12.56 2.68 11.44
N GLY A 53 -11.60 3.51 11.07
CA GLY A 53 -11.01 4.54 11.91
C GLY A 53 -11.98 5.69 12.19
N SER A 54 -12.78 6.08 11.20
CA SER A 54 -13.81 7.12 11.36
C SER A 54 -14.93 6.67 12.30
N LEU A 55 -15.39 5.42 12.20
CA LEU A 55 -16.42 4.85 13.06
C LEU A 55 -15.91 4.64 14.49
N ALA A 56 -14.66 4.17 14.65
CA ALA A 56 -14.05 4.00 15.97
C ALA A 56 -13.98 5.32 16.75
N ARG A 57 -13.56 6.41 16.07
CA ARG A 57 -13.54 7.77 16.64
C ARG A 57 -14.94 8.30 16.96
N TYR A 58 -15.88 8.14 16.03
CA TYR A 58 -17.26 8.59 16.20
C TYR A 58 -17.93 7.89 17.40
N ARG A 59 -17.68 6.59 17.59
CA ARG A 59 -18.25 5.79 18.69
C ARG A 59 -17.44 5.82 19.99
N ARG A 60 -16.28 6.48 20.02
CA ARG A 60 -15.39 6.55 21.19
C ARG A 60 -14.99 5.16 21.75
N ILE A 61 -14.95 4.15 20.87
CA ILE A 61 -14.53 2.77 21.18
C ILE A 61 -13.11 2.50 20.68
N GLU A 62 -12.31 3.55 20.54
CA GLU A 62 -10.95 3.48 20.03
C GLU A 62 -10.11 2.52 20.89
N ARG A 63 -9.44 1.58 20.22
CA ARG A 63 -8.45 0.70 20.85
C ARG A 63 -7.10 1.01 20.21
N PRO A 64 -6.34 2.00 20.73
CA PRO A 64 -5.21 2.57 20.00
C PRO A 64 -4.18 1.52 19.58
N SER A 65 -3.75 0.65 20.50
CA SER A 65 -2.75 -0.38 20.20
C SER A 65 -3.28 -1.53 19.35
N TYR A 66 -4.52 -1.99 19.62
CA TYR A 66 -5.12 -3.11 18.90
C TYR A 66 -5.50 -2.73 17.47
N GLY A 67 -6.20 -1.60 17.32
CA GLY A 67 -6.58 -1.06 16.02
C GLY A 67 -5.34 -0.79 15.17
N TYR A 68 -4.33 -0.12 15.72
CA TYR A 68 -3.06 0.10 15.03
C TYR A 68 -2.43 -1.22 14.53
N PHE A 69 -2.37 -2.26 15.36
CA PHE A 69 -1.76 -3.53 14.99
C PHE A 69 -2.53 -4.24 13.86
N ILE A 70 -3.85 -4.31 13.96
CA ILE A 70 -4.70 -4.96 12.95
C ILE A 70 -4.65 -4.19 11.64
N ASP A 71 -4.81 -2.87 11.69
CA ASP A 71 -4.80 -1.96 10.54
C ASP A 71 -3.52 -2.14 9.69
N HIS A 72 -2.35 -1.98 10.32
CA HIS A 72 -1.07 -2.10 9.61
C HIS A 72 -0.75 -3.54 9.14
N SER A 73 -1.23 -4.55 9.88
CA SER A 73 -1.09 -5.95 9.45
C SER A 73 -1.96 -6.25 8.22
N CYS A 74 -3.20 -5.75 8.22
CA CYS A 74 -4.12 -5.85 7.11
C CYS A 74 -3.63 -5.07 5.89
N ASP A 75 -3.08 -3.87 6.07
CA ASP A 75 -2.49 -3.07 5.00
C ASP A 75 -1.33 -3.77 4.30
N GLY A 76 -0.44 -4.40 5.07
CA GLY A 76 0.66 -5.20 4.50
C GLY A 76 0.13 -6.37 3.66
N LEU A 77 -0.86 -7.11 4.18
CA LEU A 77 -1.45 -8.25 3.48
C LEU A 77 -2.25 -7.81 2.24
N ALA A 78 -3.01 -6.73 2.37
CA ALA A 78 -3.74 -6.12 1.27
C ALA A 78 -2.82 -5.67 0.14
N THR A 79 -1.70 -5.02 0.48
CA THR A 79 -0.71 -4.57 -0.51
C THR A 79 -0.06 -5.76 -1.22
N LEU A 80 0.23 -6.84 -0.49
CA LEU A 80 0.69 -8.10 -1.09
C LEU A 80 -0.33 -8.65 -2.08
N LEU A 81 -1.62 -8.74 -1.71
CA LEU A 81 -2.67 -9.21 -2.60
C LEU A 81 -2.79 -8.33 -3.86
N ILE A 82 -2.77 -7.00 -3.70
CA ILE A 82 -2.89 -6.08 -4.84
C ILE A 82 -1.70 -6.22 -5.79
N LEU A 83 -0.47 -6.11 -5.30
CA LEU A 83 0.72 -6.11 -6.17
C LEU A 83 0.99 -7.49 -6.77
N THR A 84 0.79 -8.58 -6.02
CA THR A 84 0.86 -9.92 -6.61
C THR A 84 -0.24 -10.12 -7.64
N GLY A 85 -1.45 -9.61 -7.41
CA GLY A 85 -2.52 -9.61 -8.41
C GLY A 85 -2.10 -8.91 -9.70
N ILE A 86 -1.56 -7.70 -9.60
CA ILE A 86 -1.02 -6.94 -10.73
C ILE A 86 0.08 -7.75 -11.46
N GLY A 87 1.01 -8.37 -10.74
CA GLY A 87 2.08 -9.17 -11.34
C GLY A 87 1.62 -10.49 -11.97
N LEU A 88 0.46 -11.03 -11.57
CA LEU A 88 -0.18 -12.18 -12.22
C LEU A 88 -1.00 -11.76 -13.45
N SER A 89 -1.28 -10.47 -13.63
CA SER A 89 -1.99 -9.96 -14.79
C SER A 89 -1.09 -9.96 -16.04
N PRO A 90 -1.66 -9.93 -17.25
CA PRO A 90 -0.87 -9.87 -18.48
C PRO A 90 -0.29 -8.47 -18.76
N PHE A 91 -0.46 -7.50 -17.85
CA PHE A 91 -0.09 -6.10 -18.04
C PHE A 91 1.25 -5.70 -17.40
N VAL A 92 1.64 -6.37 -16.31
CA VAL A 92 2.85 -6.06 -15.56
C VAL A 92 3.61 -7.34 -15.23
N ALA A 93 4.91 -7.35 -15.47
CA ALA A 93 5.77 -8.47 -15.16
C ALA A 93 5.82 -8.72 -13.64
N MET A 94 5.73 -9.99 -13.25
CA MET A 94 5.78 -10.41 -11.85
C MET A 94 7.02 -9.84 -11.12
N ASP A 95 8.20 -9.91 -11.73
CA ASP A 95 9.44 -9.41 -11.12
C ASP A 95 9.38 -7.92 -10.79
N VAL A 96 8.73 -7.12 -11.66
CA VAL A 96 8.53 -5.69 -11.46
C VAL A 96 7.54 -5.41 -10.34
N ALA A 97 6.44 -6.17 -10.29
CA ALA A 97 5.47 -6.06 -9.21
C ALA A 97 6.07 -6.45 -7.85
N LEU A 98 6.91 -7.49 -7.80
CA LEU A 98 7.63 -7.92 -6.61
C LEU A 98 8.68 -6.89 -6.16
N LEU A 99 9.34 -6.21 -7.10
CA LEU A 99 10.24 -5.09 -6.78
C LEU A 99 9.48 -3.97 -6.06
N ALA A 100 8.31 -3.58 -6.58
CA ALA A 100 7.46 -2.58 -5.95
C ALA A 100 6.96 -3.03 -4.57
N LEU A 101 6.56 -4.30 -4.43
CA LEU A 101 6.12 -4.88 -3.16
C LEU A 101 7.25 -4.88 -2.12
N ALA A 102 8.45 -5.30 -2.52
CA ALA A 102 9.63 -5.27 -1.65
C ALA A 102 9.94 -3.84 -1.18
N GLY A 103 9.91 -2.87 -2.09
CA GLY A 103 10.09 -1.45 -1.77
C GLY A 103 9.08 -0.94 -0.75
N TYR A 104 7.79 -1.25 -0.95
CA TYR A 104 6.73 -0.87 -0.01
C TYR A 104 6.90 -1.51 1.37
N LEU A 105 7.21 -2.81 1.43
CA LEU A 105 7.39 -3.52 2.69
C LEU A 105 8.63 -3.01 3.45
N LEU A 106 9.73 -2.71 2.76
CA LEU A 106 10.91 -2.08 3.36
C LEU A 106 10.55 -0.72 3.98
N LEU A 107 9.81 0.11 3.25
CA LEU A 107 9.37 1.41 3.76
C LEU A 107 8.44 1.27 4.96
N SER A 108 7.54 0.27 4.95
CA SER A 108 6.65 -0.05 6.07
C SER A 108 7.44 -0.47 7.31
N ILE A 109 8.45 -1.35 7.15
CA ILE A 109 9.36 -1.75 8.23
C ILE A 109 10.08 -0.53 8.80
N HIS A 110 10.59 0.36 7.95
CA HIS A 110 11.24 1.60 8.41
C HIS A 110 10.28 2.50 9.20
N ALA A 111 9.03 2.64 8.75
CA ALA A 111 8.01 3.39 9.47
C ALA A 111 7.74 2.79 10.87
N PHE A 112 7.63 1.46 10.97
CA PHE A 112 7.42 0.77 12.26
C PHE A 112 8.61 0.92 13.19
N LEU A 113 9.83 0.74 12.70
CA LEU A 113 11.05 0.95 13.48
C LEU A 113 11.16 2.39 13.96
N SER A 114 10.90 3.36 13.08
CA SER A 114 10.92 4.78 13.43
C SER A 114 9.88 5.13 14.49
N ALA A 115 8.64 4.60 14.37
CA ALA A 115 7.60 4.81 15.36
C ALA A 115 7.99 4.25 16.75
N ARG A 116 8.64 3.07 16.77
CA ARG A 116 9.09 2.43 18.01
C ARG A 116 10.28 3.13 18.67
N VAL A 117 11.23 3.61 17.86
CA VAL A 117 12.49 4.18 18.37
C VAL A 117 12.37 5.68 18.67
N LEU A 118 11.65 6.43 17.84
CA LEU A 118 11.55 7.88 17.99
C LEU A 118 10.35 8.34 18.82
N GLY A 119 9.37 7.47 19.08
CA GLY A 119 8.13 7.82 19.79
C GLY A 119 7.25 8.85 19.06
N GLU A 120 7.71 9.38 17.92
CA GLU A 120 7.02 10.35 17.07
C GLU A 120 6.73 9.70 15.71
N PHE A 121 5.45 9.57 15.37
CA PHE A 121 5.03 9.25 14.00
C PHE A 121 5.26 10.46 13.10
N LYS A 122 6.38 10.49 12.37
CA LYS A 122 6.50 11.36 11.20
C LYS A 122 6.01 10.61 9.96
N LEU A 123 4.70 10.41 9.84
CA LEU A 123 4.04 9.99 8.59
C LEU A 123 3.71 11.25 7.78
N SER A 124 4.72 11.93 7.24
CA SER A 124 4.49 12.97 6.23
C SER A 124 5.76 13.17 5.40
N TYR A 125 6.22 12.10 4.75
CA TYR A 125 7.37 12.19 3.83
C TYR A 125 6.98 12.09 2.35
N LEU A 126 5.84 11.48 2.04
CA LEU A 126 5.10 11.71 0.80
C LEU A 126 3.78 12.38 1.19
N GLN A 127 3.45 13.52 0.59
CA GLN A 127 2.13 14.15 0.71
C GLN A 127 1.01 13.31 0.08
N ALA A 128 1.34 12.17 -0.54
CA ALA A 128 0.38 11.26 -1.12
C ALA A 128 -0.35 10.45 -0.04
N GLY A 129 -1.60 10.82 0.23
CA GLY A 129 -2.45 10.08 1.15
C GLY A 129 -2.88 8.70 0.60
N PRO A 130 -3.41 7.80 1.46
CA PRO A 130 -3.92 6.49 1.04
C PRO A 130 -4.95 6.56 -0.09
N THR A 131 -5.78 7.61 -0.09
CA THR A 131 -6.79 7.84 -1.14
C THR A 131 -6.16 8.19 -2.49
N GLU A 132 -5.11 9.01 -2.52
CA GLU A 132 -4.45 9.42 -3.76
C GLU A 132 -3.74 8.25 -4.43
N LEU A 133 -3.03 7.43 -3.65
CA LEU A 133 -2.41 6.20 -4.13
C LEU A 133 -3.45 5.22 -4.70
N ARG A 134 -4.61 5.11 -4.05
CA ARG A 134 -5.69 4.24 -4.53
C ARG A 134 -6.32 4.73 -5.81
N LEU A 135 -6.57 6.04 -5.95
CA LEU A 135 -7.03 6.65 -7.21
C LEU A 135 -6.01 6.45 -8.33
N MET A 136 -4.72 6.55 -8.03
CA MET A 136 -3.65 6.27 -8.99
C MET A 136 -3.70 4.81 -9.47
N LEU A 137 -3.89 3.84 -8.56
CA LEU A 137 -4.04 2.42 -8.93
C LEU A 137 -5.32 2.13 -9.73
N ILE A 138 -6.43 2.77 -9.39
CA ILE A 138 -7.67 2.68 -10.19
C ILE A 138 -7.44 3.27 -11.59
N GLY A 139 -6.80 4.44 -11.67
CA GLY A 139 -6.44 5.07 -12.94
C GLY A 139 -5.54 4.18 -13.78
N LEU A 140 -4.51 3.57 -13.17
CA LEU A 140 -3.63 2.60 -13.82
C LEU A 140 -4.43 1.40 -14.37
N THR A 141 -5.39 0.90 -13.60
CA THR A 141 -6.27 -0.22 -14.00
C THR A 141 -7.16 0.15 -15.18
N ILE A 142 -7.74 1.34 -15.18
CA ILE A 142 -8.53 1.85 -16.32
C ILE A 142 -7.63 1.99 -17.56
N MET A 143 -6.41 2.49 -17.40
CA MET A 143 -5.45 2.59 -18.50
C MET A 143 -5.08 1.22 -19.06
N MET A 144 -4.94 0.19 -18.22
CA MET A 144 -4.74 -1.20 -18.67
C MET A 144 -5.93 -1.71 -19.50
N MET A 145 -7.16 -1.36 -19.11
CA MET A 145 -8.36 -1.71 -19.90
C MET A 145 -8.40 -1.03 -21.27
N VAL A 146 -8.00 0.24 -21.35
CA VAL A 146 -8.08 1.04 -22.59
C VAL A 146 -6.91 0.76 -23.54
N LEU A 147 -5.68 0.68 -23.02
CA LEU A 147 -4.47 0.49 -23.82
C LEU A 147 -4.19 -0.98 -24.13
N GLY A 148 -4.78 -1.90 -23.36
CA GLY A 148 -4.58 -3.34 -23.52
C GLY A 148 -3.16 -3.80 -23.18
N THR A 149 -2.86 -5.05 -23.52
CA THR A 149 -1.57 -5.70 -23.29
C THR A 149 -0.54 -5.42 -24.40
N GLY A 150 -0.79 -4.41 -25.23
CA GLY A 150 0.08 -4.04 -26.33
C GLY A 150 1.49 -3.80 -25.85
N ARG A 151 2.47 -4.53 -26.41
CA ARG A 151 3.89 -4.30 -26.15
C ARG A 151 4.18 -2.83 -26.45
N GLY A 152 4.70 -2.11 -25.45
CA GLY A 152 5.00 -0.68 -25.59
C GLY A 152 6.06 -0.41 -26.65
N TYR A 153 6.27 0.86 -26.96
CA TYR A 153 7.33 1.32 -27.89
C TYR A 153 8.75 0.89 -27.48
N PHE A 154 8.95 0.40 -26.25
CA PHE A 154 10.22 -0.04 -25.66
C PHE A 154 10.46 -1.57 -25.70
N GLY A 155 9.81 -2.31 -26.61
CA GLY A 155 10.08 -3.72 -26.82
C GLY A 155 9.42 -4.65 -25.79
N ALA A 156 10.20 -5.38 -24.98
CA ALA A 156 9.69 -6.39 -24.04
C ALA A 156 9.01 -5.81 -22.80
N TRP A 157 9.19 -4.51 -22.51
CA TRP A 157 8.65 -3.84 -21.33
C TRP A 157 7.50 -2.92 -21.73
N SER A 158 6.37 -3.04 -21.05
CA SER A 158 5.22 -2.15 -21.22
C SER A 158 5.45 -0.82 -20.51
N GLY A 159 4.66 0.21 -20.87
CA GLY A 159 4.65 1.46 -20.11
C GLY A 159 4.22 1.27 -18.65
N PHE A 160 3.42 0.23 -18.37
CA PHE A 160 3.01 -0.14 -17.02
C PHE A 160 4.19 -0.71 -16.21
N ASP A 161 5.03 -1.55 -16.83
CA ASP A 161 6.24 -2.07 -16.19
C ASP A 161 7.17 -0.93 -15.79
N LEU A 162 7.41 0.02 -16.70
CA LEU A 162 8.27 1.16 -16.39
C LEU A 162 7.72 2.00 -15.24
N PHE A 163 6.40 2.22 -15.20
CA PHE A 163 5.75 2.97 -14.12
C PHE A 163 5.89 2.27 -12.77
N VAL A 164 5.53 0.98 -12.70
CA VAL A 164 5.59 0.19 -11.46
C VAL A 164 7.04 0.00 -10.99
N ALA A 165 7.97 -0.26 -11.92
CA ALA A 165 9.40 -0.36 -11.60
C ALA A 165 9.94 0.95 -11.03
N THR A 166 9.60 2.08 -11.64
CA THR A 166 10.01 3.41 -11.16
C THR A 166 9.48 3.67 -9.76
N ALA A 167 8.21 3.37 -9.50
CA ALA A 167 7.62 3.49 -8.17
C ALA A 167 8.36 2.61 -7.15
N GLY A 168 8.64 1.34 -7.48
CA GLY A 168 9.40 0.43 -6.62
C GLY A 168 10.81 0.94 -6.29
N ILE A 169 11.54 1.44 -7.30
CA ILE A 169 12.88 2.03 -7.11
C ILE A 169 12.81 3.25 -6.20
N ILE A 170 11.82 4.14 -6.39
CA ILE A 170 11.62 5.30 -5.52
C ILE A 170 11.40 4.86 -4.08
N LEU A 171 10.54 3.88 -3.83
CA LEU A 171 10.28 3.36 -2.47
C LEU A 171 11.55 2.80 -1.81
N ILE A 172 12.35 2.03 -2.55
CA ILE A 172 13.63 1.50 -2.06
C ILE A 172 14.62 2.63 -1.75
N MET A 173 14.74 3.62 -2.63
CA MET A 173 15.62 4.76 -2.43
C MET A 173 15.19 5.59 -1.20
N LEU A 174 13.89 5.80 -1.02
CA LEU A 174 13.34 6.46 0.17
C LEU A 174 13.70 5.69 1.43
N PHE A 175 13.53 4.36 1.43
CA PHE A 175 13.93 3.51 2.56
C PHE A 175 15.41 3.67 2.91
N ILE A 176 16.31 3.63 1.91
CA ILE A 176 17.76 3.78 2.12
C ILE A 176 18.06 5.16 2.72
N ILE A 177 17.57 6.23 2.09
CA ILE A 177 17.84 7.60 2.53
C ILE A 177 17.31 7.83 3.93
N GLN A 178 16.06 7.43 4.22
CA GLN A 178 15.45 7.63 5.53
C GLN A 178 16.16 6.83 6.62
N THR A 179 16.57 5.59 6.34
CA THR A 179 17.35 4.78 7.27
C THR A 179 18.68 5.44 7.62
N LEU A 180 19.40 5.97 6.62
CA LEU A 180 20.65 6.70 6.84
C LEU A 180 20.45 8.01 7.63
N VAL A 181 19.41 8.78 7.32
CA VAL A 181 19.11 10.05 8.00
C VAL A 181 18.69 9.81 9.46
N THR A 182 17.77 8.88 9.69
CA THR A 182 17.29 8.52 11.03
C THR A 182 18.42 7.92 11.86
N GLY A 183 19.24 7.03 11.29
CA GLY A 183 20.42 6.48 11.96
C GLY A 183 21.43 7.55 12.38
N LYS A 184 21.72 8.52 11.50
CA LYS A 184 22.60 9.67 11.84
C LYS A 184 22.00 10.55 12.94
N ARG A 185 20.68 10.78 12.93
CA ARG A 185 19.99 11.56 13.97
C ARG A 185 20.10 10.88 15.33
N LEU A 186 19.86 9.57 15.39
CA LEU A 186 19.96 8.76 16.61
C LEU A 186 21.38 8.72 17.17
N ALA A 187 22.37 8.48 16.31
CA ALA A 187 23.78 8.48 16.73
C ALA A 187 24.19 9.82 17.35
N LYS A 188 23.72 10.95 16.79
CA LYS A 188 23.97 12.28 17.36
C LYS A 188 23.27 12.50 18.70
N SER A 189 22.01 12.09 18.85
CA SER A 189 21.28 12.25 20.11
C SER A 189 21.88 11.40 21.24
N GLU A 190 22.30 10.17 20.94
CA GLU A 190 22.94 9.31 21.93
C GLU A 190 24.35 9.80 22.31
N ALA A 191 25.11 10.32 21.35
CA ALA A 191 26.40 10.95 21.63
C ALA A 191 26.24 12.17 22.56
N ALA A 192 25.27 13.04 22.28
CA ALA A 192 24.97 14.21 23.12
C ALA A 192 24.58 13.81 24.55
N ALA A 193 23.68 12.82 24.69
CA ALA A 193 23.25 12.29 25.98
C ALA A 193 24.40 11.67 26.80
N ARG A 194 25.40 11.06 26.14
CA ARG A 194 26.61 10.52 26.79
C ARG A 194 27.59 11.61 27.23
N THR A 195 27.60 12.76 26.56
CA THR A 195 28.50 13.88 26.88
C THR A 195 27.96 14.86 27.93
N GLY A 196 26.72 14.66 28.42
CA GLY A 196 26.16 15.43 29.55
C GLY A 196 25.89 16.91 29.27
N VAL A 197 25.70 17.29 28.00
CA VAL A 197 25.21 18.62 27.59
C VAL A 197 23.74 18.54 27.24
#